data_AF-W1UFX7-F1
#
_entry.id   AF-W1UFX7-F1
#
_cell.length_a   1.000
_cell.length_b   1.000
_cell.length_c   1.000
_cell.angle_alpha   90.00
_cell.angle_beta   90.00
_cell.angle_gamma   90.00
#
_symmetry.space_group_name_H-M   'P 1'
#
loop_
_entity.id
_entity.type
_entity.pdbx_description
1 polymer ?
#
loop_
_entity_poly.entity_id
_entity_poly.type
_entity_poly.pdbx_seq_one_letter_code
_entity_poly.pdbx_strand_id
1 'polypeptide(L)'
;NNDLGMENYFYNTQIKKDLKKLKDSQKNFTYLKSPEYNDLQLVLTQFSKSKVNPIFIIPPVNKKWMDYAGLREDMYQQTVQKIRYQLESQGFTNIADFSKDGGEAFFMKDTIHLGWLGWLAFDKAVDPFLSNPTPAPTYHLNERFFSKDWATYDGDVKEFQ
;
A
#
# COMPACT_ATOMS: atom_id res chain seq x y z
N ASN A 1 8.64 17.40 17.48
CA ASN A 1 8.53 17.32 18.95
C ASN A 1 8.45 15.86 19.43
N ASN A 2 8.93 14.93 18.61
CA ASN A 2 8.88 13.49 18.81
C ASN A 2 10.01 12.87 18.00
N ASP A 3 10.49 11.69 18.41
CA ASP A 3 11.61 11.00 17.75
C ASP A 3 11.14 9.94 16.74
N LEU A 4 9.82 9.88 16.48
CA LEU A 4 9.17 8.97 15.52
C LEU A 4 9.13 9.55 14.10
N GLY A 5 9.57 10.81 13.90
CA GLY A 5 9.61 11.46 12.60
C GLY A 5 8.24 11.94 12.10
N MET A 6 7.25 12.08 12.99
CA MET A 6 5.90 12.52 12.64
C MET A 6 5.77 14.05 12.70
N GLU A 7 4.90 14.59 11.87
CA GLU A 7 4.47 15.99 11.90
C GLU A 7 3.95 16.40 13.30
N ASN A 8 4.29 17.61 13.74
CA ASN A 8 4.08 18.05 15.13
C ASN A 8 2.60 18.09 15.52
N TYR A 9 1.72 18.59 14.64
CA TYR A 9 0.29 18.68 14.89
C TYR A 9 -0.34 17.29 14.97
N PHE A 10 -0.02 16.39 14.02
CA PHE A 10 -0.46 15.00 14.06
C PHE A 10 -0.03 14.30 15.36
N TYR A 11 1.25 14.39 15.74
CA TYR A 11 1.74 13.76 16.96
C TYR A 11 1.00 14.25 18.20
N ASN A 12 0.78 15.56 18.34
CA ASN A 12 0.08 16.13 19.49
C ASN A 12 -1.39 15.72 19.57
N THR A 13 -2.06 15.55 18.43
CA THR A 13 -3.50 15.31 18.36
C THR A 13 -3.87 13.83 18.40
N GLN A 14 -3.08 12.96 17.75
CA GLN A 14 -3.43 11.55 17.56
C GLN A 14 -2.60 10.57 18.42
N ILE A 15 -1.36 10.93 18.75
CA ILE A 15 -0.40 9.97 19.34
C ILE A 15 -0.06 10.29 20.78
N LYS A 16 0.25 11.56 21.09
CA LYS A 16 0.90 11.95 22.35
C LYS A 16 0.14 11.53 23.61
N LYS A 17 -1.18 11.67 23.63
CA LYS A 17 -2.01 11.36 24.81
C LYS A 17 -2.15 9.86 25.07
N ASP A 18 -2.18 9.06 24.01
CA ASP A 18 -2.41 7.61 24.09
C ASP A 18 -1.15 6.78 23.83
N LEU A 19 0.03 7.43 23.72
CA LEU A 19 1.30 6.78 23.39
C LEU A 19 1.52 5.48 24.17
N LYS A 20 1.35 5.51 25.50
CA LYS A 20 1.50 4.32 26.36
C LYS A 20 0.56 3.16 25.97
N LYS A 21 -0.68 3.45 25.58
CA LYS A 21 -1.66 2.43 25.16
C LYS A 21 -1.39 1.92 23.74
N LEU A 22 -0.72 2.73 22.92
CA LEU A 22 -0.43 2.41 21.52
C LEU A 22 0.75 1.46 21.36
N LYS A 23 1.63 1.35 22.37
CA LYS A 23 2.69 0.35 22.38
C LYS A 23 2.11 -1.03 22.16
N ASP A 24 2.63 -1.75 21.16
CA ASP A 24 2.24 -3.13 20.85
C ASP A 24 0.76 -3.33 20.46
N SER A 25 0.03 -2.25 20.21
CA SER A 25 -1.41 -2.29 19.90
C SER A 25 -1.75 -2.96 18.56
N GLN A 26 -0.77 -3.11 17.66
CA GLN A 26 -0.92 -3.66 16.32
C GLN A 26 -0.26 -5.03 16.13
N LYS A 27 0.20 -5.69 17.20
CA LYS A 27 0.87 -7.02 17.14
C LYS A 27 0.10 -8.08 16.35
N ASN A 28 -1.22 -8.08 16.51
CA ASN A 28 -2.10 -9.07 15.88
C ASN A 28 -2.79 -8.54 14.62
N PHE A 29 -2.44 -7.33 14.15
CA PHE A 29 -2.99 -6.82 12.90
C PHE A 29 -2.54 -7.70 11.73
N THR A 30 -3.45 -7.86 10.77
CA THR A 30 -3.17 -8.48 9.49
C THR A 30 -4.01 -7.79 8.42
N TYR A 31 -3.41 -7.57 7.26
CA TYR A 31 -4.06 -7.00 6.07
C TYR A 31 -4.22 -8.04 4.96
N LEU A 32 -3.86 -9.30 5.22
CA LEU A 32 -3.98 -10.40 4.27
C LEU A 32 -5.43 -10.78 3.97
N LYS A 33 -6.33 -10.59 4.95
CA LYS A 33 -7.75 -10.94 4.83
C LYS A 33 -8.59 -9.67 4.84
N SER A 34 -9.21 -9.33 3.71
CA SER A 34 -9.98 -8.10 3.57
C SER A 34 -11.00 -8.19 2.42
N PRO A 35 -12.24 -7.69 2.60
CA PRO A 35 -13.14 -7.50 1.46
C PRO A 35 -12.61 -6.45 0.46
N GLU A 36 -11.69 -5.57 0.89
CA GLU A 36 -11.09 -4.53 0.04
C GLU A 36 -10.37 -5.10 -1.20
N TYR A 37 -9.91 -6.35 -1.16
CA TYR A 37 -9.36 -7.03 -2.35
C TYR A 37 -10.41 -7.21 -3.45
N ASN A 38 -11.67 -7.50 -3.07
CA ASN A 38 -12.77 -7.61 -4.01
C ASN A 38 -13.21 -6.22 -4.50
N ASP A 39 -13.19 -5.22 -3.63
CA ASP A 39 -13.53 -3.84 -4.00
C ASP A 39 -12.50 -3.25 -4.96
N LEU A 40 -11.20 -3.51 -4.75
CA LEU A 40 -10.14 -3.21 -5.72
C LEU A 40 -10.44 -3.83 -7.09
N GLN A 41 -10.97 -5.06 -7.13
CA GLN A 41 -11.30 -5.72 -8.39
C GLN A 41 -12.41 -4.99 -9.18
N LEU A 42 -13.32 -4.28 -8.51
CA LEU A 42 -14.30 -3.41 -9.19
C LEU A 42 -13.58 -2.29 -9.95
N VAL A 43 -12.60 -1.64 -9.32
CA VAL A 43 -11.79 -0.56 -9.93
C VAL A 43 -10.98 -1.10 -11.11
N LEU A 44 -10.30 -2.23 -10.95
CA LEU A 44 -9.50 -2.85 -12.03
C LEU A 44 -10.37 -3.24 -13.23
N THR A 45 -11.56 -3.78 -12.96
CA THR A 45 -12.55 -4.09 -14.00
C THR A 45 -12.97 -2.83 -14.74
N GLN A 46 -13.18 -1.72 -14.02
CA GLN A 46 -13.54 -0.45 -14.65
C GLN A 46 -12.39 0.15 -15.47
N PHE A 47 -11.15 0.10 -14.98
CA PHE A 47 -9.98 0.52 -15.75
C PHE A 47 -9.82 -0.27 -17.05
N SER A 48 -10.06 -1.58 -17.00
CA SER A 48 -10.03 -2.42 -18.20
C SER A 48 -11.14 -2.04 -19.20
N LYS A 49 -12.39 -1.92 -18.74
CA LYS A 49 -13.52 -1.50 -19.60
C LYS A 49 -13.29 -0.14 -20.25
N SER A 50 -12.77 0.81 -19.49
CA SER A 50 -12.52 2.19 -19.93
C SER A 50 -11.16 2.39 -20.62
N LYS A 51 -10.33 1.35 -20.72
CA LYS A 51 -8.96 1.41 -21.28
C LYS A 51 -8.10 2.49 -20.63
N VAL A 52 -8.22 2.65 -19.31
CA VAL A 52 -7.37 3.56 -18.53
C VAL A 52 -6.01 2.90 -18.34
N ASN A 53 -4.94 3.69 -18.43
CA ASN A 53 -3.57 3.27 -18.11
C ASN A 53 -3.19 3.83 -16.73
N PRO A 54 -3.47 3.10 -15.63
CA PRO A 54 -3.18 3.60 -14.28
C PRO A 54 -1.70 3.42 -13.93
N ILE A 55 -1.23 4.24 -12.99
CA ILE A 55 -0.04 3.99 -12.17
C ILE A 55 -0.50 3.81 -10.72
N PHE A 56 -0.12 2.70 -10.08
CA PHE A 56 -0.46 2.39 -8.70
C PHE A 56 0.65 2.81 -7.75
N ILE A 57 0.27 3.33 -6.59
CA ILE A 57 1.20 3.76 -5.55
C ILE A 57 0.98 2.91 -4.32
N ILE A 58 2.03 2.24 -3.85
CA ILE A 58 1.99 1.47 -2.60
C ILE A 58 2.84 2.21 -1.56
N PRO A 59 2.23 3.05 -0.69
CA PRO A 59 2.97 3.76 0.35
C PRO A 59 3.47 2.78 1.43
N PRO A 60 4.51 3.13 2.20
CA PRO A 60 4.90 2.38 3.40
C PRO A 60 4.10 2.83 4.63
N VAL A 61 4.28 2.11 5.73
CA VAL A 61 4.01 2.61 7.09
C VAL A 61 5.32 3.18 7.66
N ASN A 62 5.25 4.25 8.44
CA ASN A 62 6.43 4.77 9.16
C ASN A 62 7.09 3.67 10.01
N LYS A 63 8.36 3.35 9.75
CA LYS A 63 9.05 2.20 10.36
C LYS A 63 9.16 2.32 11.88
N LYS A 64 9.50 3.51 12.38
CA LYS A 64 9.58 3.75 13.84
C LYS A 64 8.23 3.57 14.52
N TRP A 65 7.14 3.96 13.83
CA TRP A 65 5.79 3.71 14.32
C TRP A 65 5.43 2.22 14.29
N MET A 66 5.70 1.54 13.17
CA MET A 66 5.49 0.11 13.00
C MET A 66 6.17 -0.70 14.12
N ASP A 67 7.44 -0.40 14.41
CA ASP A 67 8.21 -1.02 15.49
C ASP A 67 7.61 -0.71 16.88
N TYR A 68 7.14 0.51 17.10
CA TYR A 68 6.53 0.91 18.37
C TYR A 68 5.18 0.22 18.61
N ALA A 69 4.30 0.24 17.62
CA ALA A 69 2.96 -0.35 17.67
C ALA A 69 2.99 -1.89 17.52
N GLY A 70 4.13 -2.46 17.11
CA GLY A 70 4.29 -3.90 16.91
C GLY A 70 3.65 -4.41 15.62
N LEU A 71 3.41 -3.54 14.63
CA LEU A 71 2.92 -3.98 13.32
C LEU A 71 4.03 -4.75 12.60
N ARG A 72 3.68 -5.90 12.05
CA ARG A 72 4.61 -6.89 11.51
C ARG A 72 5.03 -6.55 10.08
N GLU A 73 6.32 -6.33 9.86
CA GLU A 73 6.89 -6.01 8.54
C GLU A 73 6.77 -7.18 7.56
N ASP A 74 6.92 -8.42 8.04
CA ASP A 74 6.69 -9.65 7.26
C ASP A 74 5.25 -9.74 6.74
N MET A 75 4.27 -9.51 7.62
CA MET A 75 2.85 -9.46 7.25
C MET A 75 2.57 -8.31 6.26
N TYR A 76 3.15 -7.15 6.50
CA TYR A 76 2.97 -5.98 5.64
C TYR A 76 3.49 -6.26 4.22
N GLN A 77 4.69 -6.82 4.09
CA GLN A 77 5.29 -7.16 2.80
C GLN A 77 4.56 -8.33 2.12
N GLN A 78 4.02 -9.29 2.86
CA GLN A 78 3.16 -10.34 2.29
C GLN A 78 1.85 -9.76 1.72
N THR A 79 1.28 -8.76 2.39
CA THR A 79 0.11 -8.02 1.89
C THR A 79 0.43 -7.29 0.59
N VAL A 80 1.58 -6.60 0.53
CA VAL A 80 2.05 -5.93 -0.70
C VAL A 80 2.20 -6.94 -1.84
N GLN A 81 2.82 -8.10 -1.61
CA GLN A 81 2.93 -9.15 -2.62
C GLN A 81 1.56 -9.63 -3.12
N LYS A 82 0.58 -9.77 -2.22
CA LYS A 82 -0.80 -10.14 -2.58
C LYS A 82 -1.48 -9.09 -3.45
N ILE A 83 -1.34 -7.81 -3.12
CA ILE A 83 -1.84 -6.69 -3.93
C ILE A 83 -1.17 -6.71 -5.31
N ARG A 84 0.17 -6.77 -5.35
CA ARG A 84 0.94 -6.81 -6.61
C ARG A 84 0.53 -7.98 -7.49
N TYR A 85 0.33 -9.17 -6.92
CA TYR A 85 -0.14 -10.32 -7.67
C TYR A 85 -1.49 -10.06 -8.35
N GLN A 86 -2.46 -9.47 -7.63
CA GLN A 86 -3.76 -9.11 -8.21
C GLN A 86 -3.62 -8.10 -9.36
N LEU A 87 -2.69 -7.14 -9.26
CA LEU A 87 -2.42 -6.17 -10.31
C LEU A 87 -1.70 -6.80 -11.52
N GLU A 88 -0.53 -7.37 -11.29
CA GLU A 88 0.41 -7.82 -12.32
C GLU A 88 -0.14 -9.03 -13.09
N SER A 89 -0.82 -9.97 -12.43
CA SER A 89 -1.45 -11.12 -13.10
C SER A 89 -2.53 -10.74 -14.10
N GLN A 90 -3.09 -9.52 -13.98
CA GLN A 90 -4.12 -8.98 -14.87
C GLN A 90 -3.58 -7.97 -15.89
N GLY A 91 -2.26 -7.71 -15.89
CA GLY A 91 -1.60 -6.79 -16.82
C GLY A 91 -1.42 -5.36 -16.30
N PHE A 92 -1.71 -5.08 -15.03
CA PHE A 92 -1.46 -3.78 -14.40
C PHE A 92 -0.03 -3.72 -13.82
N THR A 93 0.94 -3.29 -14.63
CA THR A 93 2.37 -3.37 -14.29
C THR A 93 3.02 -2.05 -13.88
N ASN A 94 2.32 -0.91 -14.03
CA ASN A 94 2.83 0.38 -13.57
C ASN A 94 2.62 0.52 -12.05
N ILE A 95 3.61 0.12 -11.26
CA ILE A 95 3.53 0.13 -9.79
C ILE A 95 4.75 0.88 -9.22
N ALA A 96 4.51 2.05 -8.64
CA ALA A 96 5.47 2.74 -7.79
C ALA A 96 5.33 2.22 -6.36
N ASP A 97 6.17 1.25 -6.01
CA ASP A 97 6.14 0.56 -4.72
C ASP A 97 7.18 1.17 -3.77
N PHE A 98 6.68 1.89 -2.78
CA PHE A 98 7.47 2.53 -1.74
C PHE A 98 7.32 1.82 -0.40
N SER A 99 6.73 0.62 -0.36
CA SER A 99 6.32 -0.06 0.87
C SER A 99 7.48 -0.39 1.84
N LYS A 100 8.74 -0.31 1.35
CA LYS A 100 9.97 -0.54 2.11
C LYS A 100 10.67 0.75 2.56
N ASP A 101 10.17 1.91 2.15
CA ASP A 101 10.84 3.21 2.36
C ASP A 101 10.38 3.89 3.66
N GLY A 102 9.61 3.20 4.50
CA GLY A 102 9.07 3.74 5.75
C GLY A 102 10.12 4.14 6.80
N GLY A 103 11.37 3.68 6.64
CA GLY A 103 12.51 4.04 7.48
C GLY A 103 13.26 5.29 7.02
N GLU A 104 12.99 5.78 5.81
CA GLU A 104 13.67 6.93 5.23
C GLU A 104 13.27 8.24 5.93
N ALA A 105 14.26 9.06 6.25
CA ALA A 105 14.03 10.31 6.97
C ALA A 105 13.15 11.26 6.15
N PHE A 106 12.11 11.81 6.78
CA PHE A 106 11.14 12.74 6.15
C PHE A 106 10.39 12.17 4.93
N PHE A 107 10.38 10.84 4.76
CA PHE A 107 9.59 10.20 3.71
C PHE A 107 8.09 10.18 4.03
N MET A 108 7.76 9.98 5.30
CA MET A 108 6.40 9.92 5.82
C MET A 108 6.03 11.21 6.52
N LYS A 109 4.83 11.75 6.24
CA LYS A 109 4.27 12.91 6.96
C LYS A 109 3.87 12.53 8.39
N ASP A 110 3.26 11.36 8.52
CA ASP A 110 2.71 10.82 9.76
C ASP A 110 2.91 9.29 9.82
N THR A 111 1.95 8.54 10.35
CA THR A 111 2.04 7.08 10.46
C THR A 111 1.90 6.35 9.13
N ILE A 112 1.09 6.87 8.19
CA ILE A 112 0.67 6.14 6.98
C ILE A 112 0.67 6.98 5.69
N HIS A 113 0.80 8.30 5.76
CA HIS A 113 0.80 9.15 4.57
C HIS A 113 2.21 9.55 4.15
N LEU A 114 2.46 9.53 2.83
CA LEU A 114 3.64 10.15 2.23
C LEU A 114 3.72 11.64 2.58
N GLY A 115 4.93 12.12 2.85
CA GLY A 115 5.24 13.50 3.15
C GLY A 115 6.49 13.96 2.45
N TRP A 116 6.80 15.26 2.55
CA TRP A 116 8.08 15.88 2.19
C TRP A 116 8.91 15.17 1.11
N LEU A 117 9.90 14.34 1.49
CA LEU A 117 10.79 13.66 0.56
C LEU A 117 10.14 12.45 -0.13
N GLY A 118 9.14 11.84 0.49
CA GLY A 118 8.29 10.82 -0.13
C GLY A 118 7.48 11.37 -1.31
N TRP A 119 7.05 12.64 -1.25
CA TRP A 119 6.44 13.29 -2.42
C TRP A 119 7.41 13.49 -3.57
N LEU A 120 8.70 13.71 -3.30
CA LEU A 120 9.72 13.77 -4.36
C LEU A 120 9.98 12.38 -4.97
N ALA A 121 9.94 11.31 -4.17
CA ALA A 121 10.04 9.94 -4.67
C ALA A 121 8.83 9.55 -5.52
N PHE A 122 7.63 9.91 -5.06
CA PHE A 122 6.39 9.80 -5.83
C PHE A 122 6.51 10.53 -7.17
N ASP A 123 6.92 11.80 -7.16
CA ASP A 123 7.00 12.64 -8.35
C ASP A 123 7.95 12.06 -9.42
N LYS A 124 9.10 11.52 -8.98
CA LYS A 124 10.05 10.82 -9.87
C LYS A 124 9.46 9.61 -10.61
N ALA A 125 8.41 8.99 -10.08
CA ALA A 125 7.71 7.89 -10.75
C ALA A 125 6.50 8.38 -11.55
N VAL A 126 5.75 9.34 -11.01
CA VAL A 126 4.47 9.78 -11.59
C VAL A 126 4.64 10.82 -12.69
N ASP A 127 5.47 11.83 -12.51
CA ASP A 127 5.65 12.88 -13.52
C ASP A 127 6.15 12.31 -14.86
N PRO A 128 7.19 11.47 -14.94
CA PRO A 128 7.61 10.90 -16.21
C PRO A 128 6.53 10.06 -16.90
N PHE A 129 5.69 9.36 -16.12
CA PHE A 129 4.57 8.56 -16.62
C PHE A 129 3.47 9.44 -17.22
N LEU A 130 3.09 10.54 -16.54
CA LEU A 130 2.03 11.44 -16.99
C LEU A 130 2.50 12.40 -18.10
N SER A 131 3.75 12.84 -18.04
CA SER A 131 4.38 13.72 -19.03
C SER A 131 4.67 13.02 -20.36
N ASN A 132 4.66 11.67 -20.39
CA ASN A 132 4.79 10.87 -21.60
C ASN A 132 3.63 9.86 -21.73
N PRO A 133 2.41 10.31 -22.09
CA PRO A 133 1.23 9.45 -22.11
C PRO A 133 1.38 8.28 -23.08
N THR A 134 1.06 7.08 -22.59
CA THR A 134 1.01 5.85 -23.41
C THR A 134 -0.38 5.20 -23.30
N PRO A 135 -0.88 4.57 -24.37
CA PRO A 135 -2.15 3.86 -24.31
C PRO A 135 -2.07 2.67 -23.35
N ALA A 136 -3.20 2.32 -22.74
CA ALA A 136 -3.30 1.13 -21.88
C ALA A 136 -3.00 -0.15 -22.67
N PRO A 137 -2.35 -1.16 -22.04
CA PRO A 137 -2.23 -2.49 -22.63
C PRO A 137 -3.60 -3.20 -22.63
N THR A 138 -3.65 -4.37 -23.27
CA THR A 138 -4.78 -5.29 -23.09
C THR A 138 -4.66 -5.96 -21.73
N TYR A 139 -5.69 -5.81 -20.90
CA TYR A 139 -5.76 -6.46 -19.58
C TYR A 139 -6.43 -7.83 -19.67
N HIS A 140 -6.02 -8.75 -18.78
CA HIS A 140 -6.55 -10.10 -18.67
C HIS A 140 -7.22 -10.27 -17.29
N LEU A 141 -8.47 -9.83 -17.17
CA LEU A 141 -9.18 -9.85 -15.89
C LEU A 141 -9.43 -11.29 -15.40
N ASN A 142 -9.30 -11.50 -14.09
CA ASN A 142 -9.65 -12.76 -13.42
C ASN A 142 -10.77 -12.52 -12.39
N GLU A 143 -11.96 -13.08 -12.67
CA GLU A 143 -13.14 -12.92 -11.81
C GLU A 143 -12.98 -13.61 -10.44
N ARG A 144 -12.04 -14.53 -10.27
CA ARG A 144 -11.74 -15.14 -8.96
C ARG A 144 -11.32 -14.10 -7.92
N PHE A 145 -10.82 -12.93 -8.33
CA PHE A 145 -10.52 -11.83 -7.42
C PHE A 145 -11.76 -11.16 -6.80
N PHE A 146 -12.97 -11.45 -7.27
CA PHE A 146 -14.22 -11.10 -6.56
C PHE A 146 -14.63 -12.10 -5.48
N SER A 147 -13.99 -13.27 -5.43
CA SER A 147 -14.39 -14.34 -4.52
C SER A 147 -14.00 -14.06 -3.07
N LYS A 148 -14.75 -14.68 -2.16
CA LYS A 148 -14.38 -14.76 -0.74
C LYS A 148 -13.06 -15.52 -0.54
N ASP A 149 -12.77 -16.48 -1.42
CA ASP A 149 -11.53 -17.26 -1.37
C ASP A 149 -10.32 -16.34 -1.53
N TRP A 150 -10.32 -15.47 -2.54
CA TRP A 150 -9.28 -14.45 -2.69
C TRP A 150 -9.24 -13.48 -1.50
N ALA A 151 -10.39 -12.97 -1.07
CA ALA A 151 -10.48 -12.02 0.04
C ALA A 151 -9.91 -12.56 1.35
N THR A 152 -9.94 -13.88 1.55
CA THR A 152 -9.50 -14.54 2.79
C THR A 152 -8.22 -15.37 2.63
N TYR A 153 -7.63 -15.40 1.43
CA TYR A 153 -6.42 -16.17 1.11
C TYR A 153 -5.18 -15.69 1.90
N ASP A 154 -4.47 -16.63 2.53
CA ASP A 154 -3.27 -16.37 3.33
C ASP A 154 -2.05 -17.23 2.92
N GLY A 155 -2.17 -18.02 1.84
CA GLY A 155 -1.10 -18.85 1.27
C GLY A 155 -0.12 -18.08 0.37
N ASP A 156 0.77 -18.82 -0.29
CA ASP A 156 1.65 -18.26 -1.33
C ASP A 156 0.81 -17.84 -2.54
N VAL A 157 0.88 -16.56 -2.90
CA VAL A 157 0.10 -15.96 -4.00
C VAL A 157 0.30 -16.68 -5.33
N LYS A 158 1.46 -17.34 -5.54
CA LYS A 158 1.75 -18.12 -6.75
C LYS A 158 0.96 -19.42 -6.85
N GLU A 159 0.44 -19.91 -5.73
CA GLU A 159 -0.38 -21.12 -5.66
C GLU A 159 -1.88 -20.81 -5.78
N PHE A 160 -2.26 -19.52 -5.80
CA PHE A 160 -3.64 -19.10 -6.04
C PHE A 160 -3.95 -19.19 -7.55
N GLN A 161 -4.55 -20.31 -7.95
CA GLN A 161 -5.08 -20.53 -9.30
C GLN A 161 -6.53 -20.11 -9.42
#